data_AF-A0A846A1G9-F1
#
_entry.id   AF-A0A846A1G9-F1
#
_cell.length_a   1.000
_cell.length_b   1.000
_cell.length_c   1.000
_cell.angle_alpha   90.00
_cell.angle_beta   90.00
_cell.angle_gamma   90.00
#
_symmetry.space_group_name_H-M   'P 1'
#
loop_
_entity.id
_entity.type
_entity.pdbx_description
1 polymer ?
#
loop_
_entity_poly.entity_id
_entity_poly.type
_entity_poly.pdbx_seq_one_letter_code
_entity_poly.pdbx_strand_id
1 'polypeptide(L)' 'MLIRNYQVSDAKAVIDVYKNAIMEIASQAYDRKQIEIWSSYPKDIDQFTKRLSMGITLVAVD' A
#
# COMPACT_ATOMS: atom_id res chain seq x y z
N MET A 1 -12.03 15.09 1.55
CA MET A 1 -11.01 14.43 2.38
C MET A 1 -11.48 14.17 3.81
N LEU A 2 -12.04 12.97 4.00
CA LEU A 2 -12.33 12.33 5.27
C LEU A 2 -11.19 11.35 5.60
N ILE A 3 -10.71 11.33 6.84
CA ILE A 3 -9.76 10.31 7.31
C ILE A 3 -10.50 9.41 8.29
N ARG A 4 -10.47 8.10 8.04
CA ARG A 4 -11.14 7.11 8.89
C ARG A 4 -10.26 5.88 9.12
N ASN A 5 -10.65 5.05 10.09
CA ASN A 5 -10.02 3.75 10.28
C ASN A 5 -10.15 2.90 9.02
N TYR A 6 -9.09 2.15 8.74
CA TYR A 6 -9.05 1.10 7.73
C TYR A 6 -10.17 0.07 7.95
N GLN A 7 -10.77 -0.34 6.84
CA GLN A 7 -11.72 -1.44 6.77
C GLN A 7 -11.15 -2.52 5.83
N VAL A 8 -11.49 -3.79 6.07
CA VAL A 8 -11.02 -4.90 5.22
C VAL A 8 -11.41 -4.70 3.75
N SER A 9 -12.53 -4.04 3.47
CA SER A 9 -12.95 -3.65 2.13
C SER A 9 -11.98 -2.70 1.42
N ASP A 10 -11.14 -1.96 2.16
CA ASP A 10 -10.16 -1.04 1.60
C ASP A 10 -8.89 -1.77 1.10
N ALA A 11 -8.69 -3.05 1.47
CA ALA A 11 -7.43 -3.78 1.27
C ALA A 11 -6.88 -3.66 -0.16
N LYS A 12 -7.73 -3.89 -1.16
CA LYS A 12 -7.34 -3.83 -2.57
C LYS A 12 -6.92 -2.42 -2.98
N ALA A 13 -7.72 -1.41 -2.63
CA ALA A 13 -7.42 -0.01 -2.97
C ALA A 13 -6.12 0.47 -2.29
N VAL A 14 -5.87 0.06 -1.04
CA VAL A 14 -4.62 0.37 -0.33
C VAL A 14 -3.41 -0.27 -1.02
N ILE A 15 -3.53 -1.53 -1.48
CA ILE A 15 -2.46 -2.19 -2.25
C ILE A 15 -2.17 -1.44 -3.55
N ASP A 16 -3.21 -1.00 -4.26
CA ASP A 16 -3.07 -0.27 -5.51
C ASP A 16 -2.37 1.07 -5.26
N VAL A 17 -2.79 1.83 -4.24
CA VAL A 17 -2.12 3.09 -3.83
C VAL A 17 -0.65 2.84 -3.47
N TYR A 18 -0.36 1.81 -2.69
CA TYR A 18 1.00 1.45 -2.30
C TYR A 18 1.89 1.16 -3.53
N LYS A 19 1.40 0.36 -4.47
CA LYS A 19 2.16 0.00 -5.68
C LYS A 19 2.35 1.20 -6.60
N ASN A 20 1.31 2.00 -6.82
CA ASN A 20 1.38 3.18 -7.67
C ASN A 20 2.35 4.22 -7.10
N ALA A 21 2.34 4.44 -5.79
CA ALA A 21 3.29 5.34 -5.13
C ALA A 21 4.75 4.91 -5.36
N ILE A 22 5.03 3.61 -5.32
CA ILE A 22 6.38 3.09 -5.62
C ILE A 22 6.73 3.34 -7.09
N MET A 23 5.84 2.99 -8.01
CA MET A 23 6.13 3.08 -9.45
C MET A 23 6.27 4.52 -9.95
N GLU A 24 5.47 5.45 -9.43
CA GLU A 24 5.35 6.82 -9.97
C GLU A 24 6.17 7.86 -9.18
N ILE A 25 6.31 7.66 -7.86
CA ILE A 25 7.00 8.63 -6.99
C ILE A 25 8.40 8.13 -6.68
N ALA A 26 8.53 6.89 -6.18
CA ALA A 26 9.83 6.38 -5.76
C ALA A 26 10.80 6.18 -6.94
N SER A 27 10.30 5.95 -8.15
CA SER A 27 11.14 5.84 -9.36
C SER A 27 11.98 7.10 -9.66
N GLN A 28 11.68 8.23 -9.01
CA GLN A 28 12.46 9.48 -9.12
C GLN A 28 13.70 9.49 -8.20
N ALA A 29 13.75 8.63 -7.18
CA ALA A 29 14.78 8.61 -6.15
C ALA A 29 15.50 7.27 -6.00
N TYR A 30 14.90 6.18 -6.50
CA TYR A 30 15.41 4.83 -6.35
C TYR A 30 15.71 4.21 -7.72
N ASP A 31 16.71 3.34 -7.75
CA ASP A 31 17.05 2.62 -8.96
C ASP A 31 15.99 1.55 -9.33
N ARG A 32 16.06 1.08 -10.57
CA ARG A 32 15.11 0.11 -11.10
C ARG A 32 15.01 -1.18 -10.27
N LYS A 33 16.14 -1.69 -9.77
CA LYS A 33 16.17 -2.95 -9.01
C LYS A 33 15.51 -2.76 -7.65
N GLN A 34 15.72 -1.61 -7.02
CA GLN A 34 15.05 -1.24 -5.78
C GLN A 34 13.53 -1.15 -5.99
N ILE A 35 13.08 -0.50 -7.06
CA ILE A 35 11.66 -0.40 -7.42
C ILE A 35 11.04 -1.78 -7.69
N GLU A 36 11.70 -2.63 -8.48
CA GLU A 36 11.22 -3.99 -8.79
C GLU A 36 11.07 -4.85 -7.52
N ILE A 37 12.05 -4.80 -6.61
CA ILE A 37 11.99 -5.53 -5.35
C ILE A 37 10.88 -4.96 -4.45
N TRP A 38 10.79 -3.64 -4.32
CA TRP A 38 9.85 -2.99 -3.41
C TRP A 38 8.39 -3.16 -3.85
N SER A 39 8.11 -2.99 -5.15
CA SER A 39 6.78 -3.20 -5.75
C SER A 39 6.32 -4.66 -5.76
N SER A 40 7.24 -5.61 -5.56
CA SER A 40 6.90 -7.04 -5.41
C SER A 40 6.15 -7.33 -4.10
N TYR A 41 6.19 -6.42 -3.13
CA TYR A 41 5.38 -6.48 -1.92
C TYR A 41 3.99 -5.85 -2.16
N PRO A 42 2.93 -6.33 -1.50
CA PRO A 42 2.85 -7.61 -0.81
C PRO A 42 2.72 -8.78 -1.80
N LYS A 43 3.41 -9.89 -1.49
CA LYS A 43 3.25 -11.17 -2.23
C LYS A 43 2.04 -11.96 -1.75
N ASP A 44 1.74 -11.86 -0.46
CA ASP A 44 0.60 -12.49 0.19
C ASP A 44 -0.37 -11.38 0.62
N ILE A 45 -1.50 -11.30 -0.10
CA ILE A 45 -2.53 -10.28 0.11
C ILE A 45 -3.24 -10.49 1.44
N ASP A 46 -3.44 -11.74 1.87
CA ASP A 46 -4.15 -12.06 3.11
C ASP A 46 -3.29 -11.69 4.32
N GLN A 47 -1.99 -11.99 4.27
CA GLN A 47 -1.05 -11.56 5.30
C GLN A 47 -0.96 -10.04 5.37
N PHE A 48 -0.93 -9.35 4.22
CA PHE A 48 -0.92 -7.89 4.18
C PHE A 48 -2.20 -7.28 4.77
N THR A 49 -3.35 -7.81 4.38
CA THR A 49 -4.66 -7.42 4.91
C THR A 49 -4.73 -7.59 6.42
N LYS A 50 -4.24 -8.73 6.93
CA LYS A 50 -4.14 -8.97 8.38
C LYS A 50 -3.23 -7.95 9.04
N ARG A 51 -2.07 -7.64 8.44
CA ARG A 51 -1.12 -6.66 8.96
C ARG A 51 -1.73 -5.26 9.08
N LEU A 52 -2.49 -4.82 8.08
CA LEU A 52 -3.20 -3.52 8.13
C LEU A 52 -4.19 -3.45 9.30
N SER A 53 -4.81 -4.57 9.67
CA SER A 53 -5.76 -4.67 10.79
C SER A 53 -5.11 -4.82 12.17
N MET A 54 -3.80 -5.09 12.26
CA MET A 54 -3.13 -5.34 13.55
C MET A 54 -2.79 -4.07 14.34
N GLY A 55 -2.82 -2.90 13.69
CA GLY A 55 -2.53 -1.61 14.32
C GLY A 55 -3.57 -0.54 13.97
N ILE A 56 -3.26 0.71 14.31
CA ILE A 56 -4.08 1.85 13.86
C ILE A 56 -3.65 2.20 12.44
N THR A 57 -4.41 1.70 11.48
CA THR A 57 -4.29 2.08 10.06
C THR A 57 -5.42 3.04 9.72
N LEU A 58 -5.07 4.20 9.18
CA LEU A 58 -6.02 5.21 8.72
C LEU A 58 -6.00 5.29 7.20
N VAL A 59 -7.17 5.46 6.60
CA VAL A 59 -7.35 5.63 5.15
C VAL A 59 -7.94 7.01 4.91
N ALA A 60 -7.26 7.78 4.07
CA ALA A 60 -7.82 9.01 3.52
C ALA A 60 -8.73 8.63 2.35
N VAL A 61 -9.99 9.04 2.44
CA VAL A 61 -11.01 8.86 1.41
C VAL A 61 -11.61 10.22 1.07
N ASP A 62 -12.04 10.39 -0.17
CA ASP A 62 -12.79 11.58 -0.58
C ASP A 62 -14.29 11.41 -0.41
#